data_AF-A0A819WX06-F1
#
_entry.id   AF-A0A819WX06-F1
#
_cell.length_a   1.000
_cell.length_b   1.000
_cell.length_c   1.000
_cell.angle_alpha   90.00
_cell.angle_beta   90.00
_cell.angle_gamma   90.00
#
_symmetry.space_group_name_H-M   'P 1'
#
loop_
_entity.id
_entity.type
_entity.pdbx_description
1 polymer ?
#
loop_
_entity_poly.entity_id
_entity_poly.type
_entity_poly.pdbx_seq_one_letter_code
_entity_poly.pdbx_strand_id
1 'polypeptide(L)'
;ILYGCGVYFHEHASYSSSYSRLDSSGERTMFLARVLIGKTCIGSSSMKVPPVGFDTTTDGQHIFVVYHDASAYGEYLITYK
;
A
#
# COMPACT_ATOMS: atom_id res chain seq x y z
N ILE A 1 -1.78 -4.33 10.41
CA ILE A 1 -0.81 -3.23 10.46
C ILE A 1 0.49 -3.79 11.04
N LEU A 2 1.48 -4.05 10.19
CA LEU A 2 2.71 -4.76 10.58
C LEU A 2 3.97 -3.93 10.33
N TYR A 3 3.96 -3.10 9.28
CA TYR A 3 5.15 -2.38 8.81
C TYR A 3 5.00 -0.85 8.91
N GLY A 4 3.91 -0.36 9.50
CA GLY A 4 3.67 1.06 9.69
C GLY A 4 2.19 1.42 9.66
N CYS A 5 1.84 2.55 10.27
CA CYS A 5 0.48 3.11 10.27
C CYS A 5 0.27 4.03 9.07
N GLY A 6 0.40 3.50 7.86
CA GLY A 6 0.19 4.23 6.61
C GLY A 6 -0.64 3.41 5.61
N VAL A 7 -0.59 3.82 4.33
CA VAL A 7 -1.29 3.15 3.23
C VAL A 7 -0.38 2.09 2.62
N TYR A 8 -0.88 0.86 2.51
CA TYR A 8 -0.12 -0.29 2.05
C TYR A 8 -0.32 -0.49 0.55
N PHE A 9 0.78 -0.65 -0.17
CA PHE A 9 0.81 -1.04 -1.56
C PHE A 9 1.60 -2.34 -1.70
N HIS A 10 1.22 -3.15 -2.68
CA HIS A 10 1.88 -4.39 -3.02
C HIS A 10 2.05 -4.49 -4.53
N GLU A 11 3.18 -5.02 -4.97
CA GLU A 11 3.52 -5.15 -6.40
C GLU A 11 2.60 -6.12 -7.14
N HIS A 12 2.22 -7.22 -6.48
CA HIS A 12 1.32 -8.23 -7.05
C HIS A 12 -0.14 -8.01 -6.63
N ALA A 13 -1.03 -7.95 -7.63
CA ALA A 13 -2.48 -7.80 -7.43
C ALA A 13 -3.11 -8.96 -6.64
N SER A 14 -2.56 -10.17 -6.71
CA SER A 14 -3.05 -11.33 -5.96
C SER A 14 -3.05 -11.07 -4.45
N TYR A 15 -2.01 -10.40 -3.93
CA TYR A 15 -1.93 -10.02 -2.53
C TYR A 15 -3.01 -8.98 -2.19
N SER A 16 -3.06 -7.88 -2.95
CA SER A 16 -4.07 -6.81 -2.77
C SER A 16 -5.50 -7.34 -2.88
N SER A 17 -5.73 -8.37 -3.71
CA SER A 17 -7.04 -9.02 -3.87
C SER A 17 -7.55 -9.63 -2.57
N SER A 18 -6.67 -10.21 -1.75
CA SER A 18 -7.04 -10.74 -0.43
C SER A 18 -7.54 -9.68 0.55
N TYR A 19 -7.22 -8.40 0.31
CA TYR A 19 -7.68 -7.24 1.09
C TYR A 19 -8.90 -6.54 0.48
N SER A 20 -9.23 -6.80 -0.78
CA SER A 20 -10.45 -6.31 -1.40
C SER A 20 -11.66 -7.02 -0.78
N ARG A 21 -12.70 -6.26 -0.42
CA ARG A 21 -13.97 -6.83 0.05
C ARG A 21 -14.92 -7.01 -1.12
N LEU A 22 -15.70 -8.09 -1.08
CA LEU A 22 -16.84 -8.25 -1.96
C LEU A 22 -17.92 -7.24 -1.57
N ASP A 23 -18.48 -6.56 -2.56
CA ASP A 23 -19.68 -5.76 -2.39
C ASP A 23 -20.96 -6.62 -2.49
N SER A 24 -22.12 -5.97 -2.42
CA SER A 24 -23.44 -6.62 -2.53
C SER A 24 -23.68 -7.31 -3.88
N SER A 25 -22.93 -6.94 -4.91
CA SER A 25 -23.00 -7.48 -6.27
C SER A 25 -22.00 -8.61 -6.50
N GLY A 26 -21.20 -8.95 -5.47
CA GLY A 26 -20.16 -9.98 -5.54
C GLY A 26 -18.93 -9.50 -6.32
N GLU A 27 -18.71 -8.19 -6.42
CA GLU A 27 -17.56 -7.59 -7.08
C GLU A 27 -16.54 -7.08 -6.07
N ARG A 28 -15.29 -7.02 -6.49
CA ARG A 28 -14.14 -6.50 -5.76
C ARG A 28 -13.63 -5.26 -6.46
N THR A 29 -13.14 -4.31 -5.68
CA THR A 29 -12.55 -3.08 -6.20
C THR A 29 -11.10 -2.95 -5.72
N MET A 30 -10.21 -2.57 -6.62
CA MET A 30 -8.79 -2.37 -6.34
C MET A 30 -8.26 -1.13 -7.08
N PHE A 31 -7.42 -0.34 -6.44
CA PHE A 31 -6.66 0.71 -7.12
C PHE A 31 -5.37 0.15 -7.72
N LEU A 32 -5.08 0.52 -8.96
CA LEU A 32 -3.71 0.53 -9.49
C LEU A 32 -3.18 1.95 -9.37
N ALA A 33 -2.06 2.13 -8.69
CA ALA A 33 -1.51 3.45 -8.38
C ALA A 33 -0.03 3.55 -8.77
N ARG A 34 0.38 4.75 -9.18
CA ARG A 34 1.80 5.12 -9.24
C ARG A 34 2.20 5.69 -7.90
N VAL A 35 3.22 5.11 -7.29
CA VAL A 35 3.61 5.40 -5.91
C VAL A 35 5.06 5.88 -5.87
N LEU A 36 5.30 7.01 -5.20
CA LEU A 36 6.64 7.52 -4.93
C LEU A 36 7.25 6.76 -3.74
N ILE A 37 7.93 5.66 -4.03
CA ILE A 37 8.53 4.79 -3.00
C ILE A 37 9.71 5.44 -2.29
N GLY A 38 10.56 6.15 -3.03
CA GLY A 38 11.72 6.84 -2.47
C GLY A 38 12.68 5.90 -1.73
N LYS A 39 13.25 6.39 -0.62
CA LYS A 39 14.10 5.62 0.28
C LYS A 39 13.26 4.84 1.28
N THR A 40 13.55 3.56 1.41
CA THR A 40 12.78 2.63 2.25
C THR A 40 13.58 2.11 3.43
N CYS A 41 12.95 1.91 4.59
CA CYS A 41 13.52 1.14 5.69
C CYS A 41 12.57 0.03 6.16
N ILE A 42 13.09 -0.94 6.93
CA ILE A 42 12.24 -1.96 7.54
C ILE A 42 11.24 -1.31 8.49
N GLY A 43 9.96 -1.64 8.29
CA GLY A 43 8.86 -1.07 9.05
C GLY A 43 8.55 -1.83 10.34
N SER A 44 7.80 -1.17 11.24
CA SER A 44 7.18 -1.81 12.40
C SER A 44 5.78 -1.28 12.64
N SER A 45 4.96 -2.04 13.36
CA SER A 45 3.54 -1.73 13.58
C SER A 45 3.27 -0.43 14.34
N SER A 46 4.25 0.10 15.08
CA SER A 46 4.13 1.34 15.84
C SER A 46 4.55 2.60 15.07
N MET A 47 5.16 2.46 13.89
CA MET A 47 5.67 3.59 13.11
C MET A 47 4.53 4.39 12.48
N LYS A 48 4.32 5.62 12.95
CA LYS A 48 3.35 6.58 12.37
C LYS A 48 3.92 7.42 11.23
N VAL A 49 5.24 7.54 11.18
CA VAL A 49 6.03 8.21 10.15
C VAL A 49 7.32 7.41 9.94
N PRO A 50 7.94 7.45 8.76
CA PRO A 50 9.23 6.82 8.54
C PRO A 50 10.33 7.56 9.33
N PRO A 51 11.44 6.89 9.68
CA PRO A 51 12.60 7.55 10.27
C PRO A 51 13.17 8.65 9.36
N VAL A 52 13.91 9.59 9.95
CA VAL A 52 14.52 10.70 9.20
C VAL A 52 15.38 10.17 8.05
N GLY A 53 15.15 10.70 6.85
CA GLY A 53 15.87 10.33 5.63
C GLY A 53 15.26 9.16 4.86
N PHE A 54 14.11 8.63 5.31
CA PHE A 54 13.32 7.64 4.60
C PHE A 54 11.93 8.19 4.25
N ASP A 55 11.37 7.70 3.16
CA ASP A 55 10.10 8.14 2.59
C ASP A 55 8.99 7.10 2.84
N THR A 56 9.36 5.81 2.85
CA THR A 56 8.43 4.69 3.06
C THR A 56 9.02 3.63 3.99
N THR A 57 8.17 2.76 4.51
CA THR A 57 8.60 1.53 5.18
C THR A 57 8.23 0.32 4.34
N THR A 58 8.93 -0.80 4.57
CA THR A 58 8.75 -2.03 3.83
C THR A 58 8.85 -3.26 4.73
N ASP A 59 8.31 -4.38 4.27
CA ASP A 59 8.59 -5.73 4.80
C ASP A 59 9.98 -6.26 4.40
N GLY A 60 10.69 -5.53 3.54
CA GLY A 60 11.98 -5.92 2.96
C GLY A 60 11.84 -6.68 1.63
N GLN A 61 10.62 -6.84 1.12
CA GLN A 61 10.33 -7.55 -0.13
C GLN A 61 9.35 -6.74 -1.00
N HIS A 62 8.05 -6.99 -0.87
CA HIS A 62 7.03 -6.55 -1.83
C HIS A 62 5.97 -5.61 -1.24
N ILE A 63 5.99 -5.39 0.08
CA ILE A 63 5.07 -4.45 0.74
C ILE A 63 5.77 -3.11 0.90
N PHE A 64 5.07 -2.03 0.53
CA PHE A 64 5.48 -0.66 0.77
C PHE A 64 4.38 0.10 1.49
N VAL A 65 4.74 0.78 2.58
CA VAL A 65 3.82 1.62 3.35
C VAL A 65 4.17 3.07 3.13
N VAL A 66 3.20 3.84 2.67
CA VAL A 66 3.30 5.25 2.33
C VAL A 66 2.59 6.09 3.39
N TYR A 67 3.19 7.23 3.73
CA TYR A 67 2.77 8.08 4.85
C TYR A 67 2.26 9.47 4.43
N HIS A 68 2.38 9.82 3.15
CA HIS A 68 1.95 11.10 2.61
C HIS A 68 0.92 10.89 1.49
N ASP A 69 -0.22 11.57 1.59
CA ASP A 69 -1.34 11.40 0.65
C ASP A 69 -0.96 11.73 -0.80
N ALA A 70 -0.08 12.71 -1.00
CA ALA A 70 0.40 13.11 -2.31
C ALA A 70 1.42 12.13 -2.93
N SER A 71 1.88 11.12 -2.18
CA SER A 71 2.86 10.14 -2.66
C SER A 71 2.25 8.96 -3.42
N ALA A 72 0.92 8.91 -3.54
CA ALA A 72 0.22 7.92 -4.35
C ALA A 72 -0.78 8.56 -5.30
N TYR A 73 -0.62 8.30 -6.59
CA TYR A 73 -1.56 8.71 -7.63
C TYR A 73 -2.34 7.48 -8.10
N GLY A 74 -3.63 7.41 -7.74
CA GLY A 74 -4.54 6.37 -8.25
C GLY A 74 -4.71 6.54 -9.75
N GLU A 75 -4.11 5.63 -10.52
CA GLU A 75 -4.12 5.70 -11.98
C GLU A 75 -5.37 5.02 -12.55
N TYR A 76 -5.78 3.90 -11.95
CA TYR A 76 -6.99 3.18 -12.32
C TYR A 76 -7.74 2.67 -11.09
N LEU A 77 -9.06 2.59 -11.22
CA LEU A 77 -9.94 1.83 -10.33
C LEU A 77 -10.42 0.59 -11.10
N ILE A 78 -10.04 -0.59 -10.63
CA ILE A 78 -10.33 -1.87 -11.27
C ILE A 78 -11.43 -2.57 -10.49
N THR A 79 -12.50 -2.95 -11.19
CA THR A 79 -13.59 -3.78 -10.66
C THR A 79 -13.53 -5.16 -11.29
N TYR A 80 -13.58 -6.21 -10.48
CA TYR A 80 -13.45 -7.61 -10.92
C TYR A 80 -14.19 -8.56 -9.96
N LYS A 81 -14.20 -9.86 -10.27
CA LYS A 81 -14.81 -10.91 -9.42
C LYS A 81 -13.76 -11.90 -8.95
#